data_AF-A0A0P9CK32-F1
#
_entry.id   AF-A0A0P9CK32-F1
#
_cell.length_a   1.000
_cell.length_b   1.000
_cell.length_c   1.000
_cell.angle_alpha   90.00
_cell.angle_beta   90.00
_cell.angle_gamma   90.00
#
_symmetry.space_group_name_H-M   'P 1'
#
loop_
_entity.id
_entity.type
_entity.pdbx_description
1 polymer ?
#
loop_
_entity_poly.entity_id
_entity_poly.type
_entity_poly.pdbx_seq_one_letter_code
_entity_poly.pdbx_strand_id
1 'polypeptide(L)'
;MEASLTACIGAAQHGDLEAFGAVVERFQAMAHAVAYTVLGDAHLAQDAAQEAFIEAFVHLGGLREPVAFPGWFRRVVLKCADRLVRGKAHAQLPLDVAGALASAQPGPAELAETRELQRQIQAGIAALPEPDRQVLLLFYMA
;
A
#
# COMPACT_ATOMS: atom_id res chain seq x y z
N MET A 1 -15.02 13.56 17.77
CA MET A 1 -14.10 14.70 18.01
C MET A 1 -12.87 14.41 17.16
N GLU A 2 -12.89 14.84 15.89
CA GLU A 2 -11.79 14.56 14.97
C GLU A 2 -10.57 15.39 15.38
N ALA A 3 -9.60 14.75 16.04
CA ALA A 3 -8.28 15.34 16.17
C ALA A 3 -7.70 15.50 14.75
N SER A 4 -7.12 16.67 14.47
CA SER A 4 -6.43 16.91 13.21
C SER A 4 -5.36 15.84 13.01
N LEU A 5 -5.27 15.24 11.81
CA LEU A 5 -4.31 14.18 11.48
C LEU A 5 -2.88 14.56 11.92
N THR A 6 -2.51 15.82 11.71
CA THR A 6 -1.21 16.40 12.11
C THR A 6 -0.99 16.29 13.63
N ALA A 7 -2.04 16.51 14.44
CA ALA A 7 -1.97 16.40 15.88
C ALA A 7 -1.83 14.94 16.34
N CYS A 8 -2.57 14.00 15.74
CA CYS A 8 -2.42 12.56 16.01
C CYS A 8 -1.00 12.08 15.69
N ILE A 9 -0.45 12.49 14.54
CA ILE A 9 0.93 12.15 14.16
C ILE A 9 1.92 12.77 15.14
N GLY A 10 1.75 14.04 15.50
CA GLY A 10 2.63 14.71 16.47
C GLY A 10 2.64 14.01 17.84
N ALA A 11 1.49 13.55 18.34
CA ALA A 11 1.42 12.77 19.57
C ALA A 11 2.05 11.37 19.39
N ALA A 12 1.75 10.68 18.29
CA ALA A 12 2.31 9.37 17.99
C ALA A 12 3.85 9.39 17.83
N GLN A 13 4.43 10.50 17.36
CA GLN A 13 5.88 10.70 17.33
C GLN A 13 6.55 10.63 18.71
N HIS A 14 5.80 10.93 19.77
CA HIS A 14 6.25 10.86 21.16
C HIS A 14 5.86 9.54 21.84
N GLY A 15 5.38 8.55 21.07
CA GLY A 15 5.04 7.22 21.58
C GLY A 15 3.59 7.07 22.07
N ASP A 16 2.70 8.02 21.77
CA ASP A 16 1.28 7.89 22.08
C ASP A 16 0.62 6.83 21.19
N LEU A 17 0.28 5.69 21.79
CA LEU A 17 -0.32 4.55 21.12
C LEU A 17 -1.78 4.79 20.72
N GLU A 18 -2.54 5.57 21.49
CA GLU A 18 -3.93 5.89 21.14
C GLU A 18 -3.97 6.80 19.91
N ALA A 19 -3.08 7.79 19.88
CA ALA A 19 -2.94 8.68 18.73
C ALA A 19 -2.50 7.90 17.48
N PHE A 20 -1.59 6.93 17.62
CA PHE A 20 -1.22 6.06 16.50
C PHE A 20 -2.36 5.13 16.08
N GLY A 21 -3.18 4.64 17.02
CA GLY A 21 -4.40 3.87 16.72
C GLY A 21 -5.35 4.63 15.80
N ALA A 22 -5.59 5.92 16.07
CA ALA A 22 -6.41 6.77 15.19
C ALA A 22 -5.79 6.95 13.79
N VAL A 23 -4.46 6.96 13.67
CA VAL A 23 -3.76 6.96 12.38
C VAL A 23 -3.98 5.63 11.65
N VAL A 24 -3.87 4.49 12.34
CA VAL A 24 -4.11 3.16 11.76
C VAL A 24 -5.53 3.06 11.21
N GLU A 25 -6.55 3.40 12.00
CA GLU A 25 -7.96 3.36 11.58
C GLU A 25 -8.20 4.18 10.31
N ARG A 26 -7.52 5.32 10.19
CA ARG A 26 -7.67 6.23 9.04
C ARG A 26 -6.97 5.71 7.78
N PHE A 27 -5.85 5.01 7.90
CA PHE A 27 -5.02 4.62 6.75
C PHE A 27 -5.06 3.13 6.41
N GLN A 28 -5.70 2.28 7.21
CA GLN A 28 -5.72 0.83 7.00
C GLN A 28 -6.30 0.43 5.62
N ALA A 29 -7.36 1.10 5.17
CA ALA A 29 -7.98 0.82 3.88
C ALA A 29 -7.05 1.19 2.71
N MET A 30 -6.36 2.33 2.82
CA MET A 30 -5.38 2.78 1.84
C MET A 30 -4.17 1.84 1.80
N ALA A 31 -3.62 1.48 2.96
CA ALA A 31 -2.48 0.57 3.04
C ALA A 31 -2.78 -0.79 2.40
N HIS A 32 -3.95 -1.36 2.72
CA HIS A 32 -4.40 -2.59 2.11
C HIS A 32 -4.57 -2.45 0.59
N ALA A 33 -5.24 -1.38 0.12
CA ALA A 33 -5.44 -1.16 -1.32
C ALA A 33 -4.12 -1.03 -2.08
N VAL A 34 -3.17 -0.23 -1.56
CA VAL A 34 -1.85 -0.05 -2.15
C VAL A 34 -1.08 -1.38 -2.18
N ALA A 35 -1.03 -2.12 -1.08
CA ALA A 35 -0.35 -3.42 -1.04
C ALA A 35 -1.01 -4.43 -2.00
N TYR A 36 -2.33 -4.43 -2.10
CA TYR A 36 -3.09 -5.29 -3.02
C TYR A 36 -2.77 -5.00 -4.49
N THR A 37 -2.55 -3.73 -4.86
CA THR A 37 -2.16 -3.38 -6.24
C THR A 37 -0.83 -3.99 -6.67
N VAL A 38 0.05 -4.33 -5.72
CA VAL A 38 1.35 -4.95 -5.96
C VAL A 38 1.29 -6.47 -5.84
N LEU A 39 0.54 -6.98 -4.86
CA LEU A 39 0.58 -8.40 -4.48
C LEU A 39 -0.51 -9.25 -5.14
N GLY A 40 -1.66 -8.66 -5.49
CA GLY A 40 -2.81 -9.36 -6.07
C GLY A 40 -3.49 -10.37 -5.12
N ASP A 41 -3.06 -10.44 -3.86
CA ASP A 41 -3.52 -11.39 -2.85
C ASP A 41 -3.92 -10.63 -1.59
N ALA A 42 -5.13 -10.89 -1.09
CA ALA A 42 -5.71 -10.16 0.04
C ALA A 42 -4.99 -10.45 1.37
N HIS A 43 -4.56 -11.70 1.59
CA HIS A 43 -3.84 -12.07 2.81
C HIS A 43 -2.44 -11.45 2.83
N LEU A 44 -1.72 -11.53 1.71
CA LEU A 44 -0.40 -10.90 1.60
C LEU A 44 -0.49 -9.37 1.66
N ALA A 45 -1.55 -8.77 1.10
CA ALA A 45 -1.79 -7.34 1.22
C ALA A 45 -2.02 -6.92 2.68
N GLN A 46 -2.79 -7.71 3.43
CA GLN A 46 -3.01 -7.49 4.85
C GLN A 46 -1.70 -7.64 5.66
N ASP A 47 -0.86 -8.62 5.35
CA ASP A 47 0.43 -8.81 6.01
C ASP A 47 1.39 -7.65 5.72
N ALA A 48 1.50 -7.22 4.45
CA ALA A 48 2.32 -6.08 4.05
C ALA A 48 1.83 -4.77 4.70
N ALA A 49 0.52 -4.57 4.80
CA ALA A 49 -0.06 -3.40 5.47
C ALA A 49 0.28 -3.39 6.97
N GLN A 50 0.19 -4.53 7.64
CA GLN A 50 0.59 -4.66 9.05
C GLN A 50 2.07 -4.35 9.26
N GLU A 51 2.94 -4.96 8.46
CA GLU A 51 4.38 -4.69 8.53
C GLU A 51 4.69 -3.20 8.28
N ALA A 52 3.99 -2.58 7.33
CA ALA A 52 4.14 -1.16 7.03
C ALA A 52 3.73 -0.28 8.22
N PHE A 53 2.66 -0.60 8.95
CA PHE A 53 2.30 0.15 10.17
C PHE A 53 3.32 -0.01 11.29
N ILE A 54 3.91 -1.20 11.44
CA ILE A 54 4.98 -1.43 12.42
C ILE A 54 6.22 -0.61 12.04
N GLU A 55 6.67 -0.68 10.77
CA GLU A 55 7.79 0.13 10.28
C GLU A 55 7.50 1.63 10.42
N ALA A 56 6.25 2.04 10.14
CA ALA A 56 5.83 3.42 10.29
C ALA A 56 5.93 3.88 11.74
N PHE A 57 5.43 3.11 12.70
CA PHE A 57 5.51 3.47 14.11
C PHE A 57 6.97 3.65 14.59
N VAL A 58 7.84 2.70 14.23
CA VAL A 58 9.27 2.74 14.61
C VAL A 58 9.99 3.95 14.02
N HIS A 59 9.65 4.35 12.79
CA HIS A 59 10.33 5.43 12.08
C HIS A 59 9.61 6.79 12.15
N LEU A 60 8.45 6.86 12.80
CA LEU A 60 7.60 8.04 12.82
C LEU A 60 8.29 9.26 13.43
N GLY A 61 9.13 9.06 14.44
CA GLY A 61 9.90 10.12 15.10
C GLY A 61 10.89 10.84 14.17
N GLY A 62 11.25 10.23 13.04
CA GLY A 62 12.09 10.86 12.02
C GLY A 62 11.33 11.75 11.02
N LEU A 63 10.00 11.74 11.04
CA LEU A 63 9.17 12.50 10.11
C LEU A 63 9.15 13.99 10.50
N ARG A 64 9.84 14.84 9.74
CA ARG A 64 9.96 16.28 10.05
C ARG A 64 8.64 17.03 9.97
N GLU A 65 7.81 16.67 9.00
CA GLU A 65 6.55 17.35 8.71
C GLU A 65 5.39 16.34 8.81
N PRO A 66 4.53 16.44 9.84
CA PRO A 66 3.42 15.51 10.00
C PRO A 66 2.46 15.48 8.81
N VAL A 67 2.32 16.59 8.07
CA VAL A 67 1.49 16.65 6.85
C VAL A 67 2.00 15.73 5.73
N ALA A 68 3.30 15.38 5.74
CA ALA A 68 3.89 14.48 4.75
C ALA A 68 3.61 13.00 5.00
N PHE A 69 2.98 12.65 6.14
CA PHE A 69 2.73 11.27 6.53
C PHE A 69 2.02 10.43 5.46
N PRO A 70 0.94 10.89 4.78
CA PRO A 70 0.25 10.04 3.80
C PRO A 70 1.18 9.55 2.68
N GLY A 71 1.94 10.47 2.07
CA GLY A 71 2.87 10.13 1.00
C GLY A 71 4.09 9.34 1.49
N TRP A 72 4.59 9.64 2.69
CA TRP A 72 5.66 8.86 3.30
C TRP A 72 5.21 7.43 3.64
N PHE A 73 4.07 7.28 4.29
CA PHE A 73 3.52 5.99 4.70
C PHE A 73 3.22 5.11 3.49
N ARG A 74 2.68 5.69 2.42
CA ARG A 74 2.44 4.97 1.16
C ARG A 74 3.72 4.38 0.56
N ARG A 75 4.86 5.07 0.66
CA ARG A 75 6.17 4.51 0.26
C ARG A 75 6.60 3.35 1.16
N VAL A 76 6.30 3.41 2.46
CA VAL A 76 6.57 2.29 3.38
C VAL A 76 5.74 1.07 2.98
N VAL A 77 4.45 1.24 2.68
CA VAL A 77 3.57 0.16 2.21
C VAL A 77 4.11 -0.50 0.94
N LEU A 78 4.49 0.30 -0.07
CA LEU A 78 5.07 -0.22 -1.32
C LEU A 78 6.37 -0.99 -1.07
N LYS A 79 7.24 -0.48 -0.19
CA LYS A 79 8.50 -1.15 0.18
C LYS A 79 8.24 -2.52 0.83
N CYS A 80 7.25 -2.62 1.71
CA CYS A 80 6.85 -3.88 2.35
C CYS A 80 6.27 -4.87 1.32
N ALA A 81 5.37 -4.41 0.45
CA ALA A 81 4.83 -5.24 -0.63
C ALA A 81 5.92 -5.76 -1.58
N ASP A 82 6.83 -4.89 -2.02
CA ASP A 82 7.97 -5.26 -2.86
C ASP A 82 8.90 -6.29 -2.20
N ARG A 83 9.06 -6.23 -0.87
CA ARG A 83 9.87 -7.20 -0.11
C ARG A 83 9.27 -8.59 -0.22
N LEU A 84 7.94 -8.74 -0.13
CA LEU A 84 7.26 -10.02 -0.29
C LEU A 84 7.37 -10.54 -1.73
N VAL A 85 7.29 -9.66 -2.73
CA VAL A 85 7.50 -10.04 -4.15
C VAL A 85 8.92 -10.60 -4.35
N ARG A 86 9.95 -9.90 -3.85
CA ARG A 86 11.34 -10.36 -3.94
C ARG A 86 11.59 -11.65 -3.13
N GLY A 87 10.97 -11.78 -1.96
CA GLY A 87 11.04 -13.00 -1.15
C GLY A 87 10.54 -14.24 -1.91
N LYS A 88 9.45 -14.11 -2.67
CA LYS A 88 8.96 -15.17 -3.57
C LYS A 88 9.93 -15.48 -4.70
N ALA A 89 10.59 -14.48 -5.28
CA ALA A 89 11.57 -14.69 -6.35
C ALA A 89 12.83 -15.46 -5.89
N HIS A 90 13.15 -15.41 -4.58
CA HIS A 90 14.28 -16.14 -4.00
C HIS A 90 13.95 -17.56 -3.52
N ALA A 91 12.70 -18.02 -3.65
CA ALA A 91 12.36 -19.44 -3.44
C ALA A 91 12.93 -20.28 -4.61
N GLN A 92 14.22 -20.62 -4.52
CA GLN A 92 14.90 -21.47 -5.50
C GLN A 92 14.35 -22.90 -5.41
N LEU A 93 13.50 -23.26 -6.36
CA LEU A 93 13.15 -24.64 -6.62
C LEU A 93 14.24 -25.29 -7.50
N PRO A 94 14.57 -26.57 -7.27
CA PRO A 94 15.38 -27.34 -8.20
C PRO A 94 14.80 -27.28 -9.63
N LEU A 95 15.68 -27.11 -10.64
CA LEU A 95 15.29 -26.86 -12.04
C LEU A 95 14.44 -28.00 -12.66
N ASP A 96 14.60 -29.21 -12.15
CA ASP A 96 13.86 -30.42 -12.54
C ASP A 96 12.39 -30.40 -12.10
N VAL A 97 12.04 -29.65 -11.06
CA VAL A 97 10.65 -29.44 -10.61
C VAL A 97 9.99 -28.25 -11.31
N ALA A 98 10.78 -27.25 -11.70
CA ALA A 98 10.30 -26.01 -12.30
C ALA A 98 9.57 -26.20 -13.65
N GLY A 99 9.94 -27.22 -14.44
CA GLY A 99 9.29 -27.53 -15.71
C GLY A 99 7.90 -28.17 -15.61
N ALA A 100 7.53 -28.71 -14.44
CA ALA A 100 6.28 -29.42 -14.21
C ALA A 100 5.22 -28.59 -13.47
N LEU A 101 5.59 -27.41 -12.95
CA LEU A 101 4.68 -26.53 -12.23
C LEU A 101 4.02 -25.57 -13.22
N ALA A 102 2.68 -25.59 -13.27
CA ALA A 102 1.95 -24.50 -13.91
C ALA A 102 2.37 -23.19 -13.24
N SER A 103 2.67 -22.18 -14.06
CA SER A 103 2.95 -20.83 -13.57
C SER A 103 1.77 -20.38 -12.69
N ALA A 104 2.05 -20.10 -11.41
CA ALA A 104 1.10 -19.43 -10.53
C ALA A 104 0.98 -17.92 -10.84
N GLN A 105 1.78 -17.42 -11.79
CA GLN A 105 1.64 -16.06 -12.30
C GLN A 105 0.51 -16.02 -13.33
N PRO A 106 -0.27 -14.92 -13.35
CA PRO A 106 -1.32 -14.72 -14.35
C PRO A 106 -0.76 -14.88 -15.76
N GLY A 107 -1.55 -15.50 -16.63
CA GLY A 107 -1.16 -15.70 -18.02
C GLY A 107 -0.93 -14.35 -18.73
N PRO A 108 -0.20 -14.33 -19.87
CA PRO A 108 0.02 -13.10 -20.63
C PRO A 108 -1.29 -12.41 -21.06
N ALA A 109 -2.36 -13.18 -21.29
CA ALA A 109 -3.70 -12.66 -21.56
C ALA A 109 -4.31 -11.97 -20.34
N GLU A 110 -4.28 -12.60 -19.16
CA GLU A 110 -4.79 -12.03 -17.91
C GLU A 110 -4.01 -10.77 -17.50
N LEU A 111 -2.69 -10.75 -17.72
CA LEU A 111 -1.86 -9.55 -17.52
C LEU A 111 -2.25 -8.43 -18.49
N ALA A 112 -2.59 -8.75 -19.73
CA ALA A 112 -3.05 -7.75 -20.72
C ALA A 112 -4.42 -7.19 -20.34
N GLU A 113 -5.36 -8.04 -19.92
CA GLU A 113 -6.69 -7.64 -19.43
C GLU A 113 -6.58 -6.74 -18.19
N THR A 114 -5.75 -7.12 -17.22
CA THR A 114 -5.52 -6.32 -16.00
C THR A 114 -4.96 -4.93 -16.33
N ARG A 115 -3.99 -4.85 -17.26
CA ARG A 115 -3.43 -3.57 -17.71
C ARG A 115 -4.46 -2.71 -18.42
N GLU A 116 -5.30 -3.31 -19.25
CA GLU A 116 -6.36 -2.59 -19.96
C GLU A 116 -7.40 -2.05 -18.99
N LEU A 117 -7.83 -2.85 -18.00
CA LEU A 117 -8.72 -2.41 -16.94
C LEU A 117 -8.12 -1.24 -16.15
N GLN A 118 -6.84 -1.34 -15.75
CA GLN A 118 -6.14 -0.23 -15.09
C GLN A 118 -6.12 1.03 -15.95
N ARG A 119 -5.85 0.91 -17.25
CA ARG A 119 -5.84 2.04 -18.20
C ARG A 119 -7.21 2.72 -18.27
N GLN A 120 -8.28 1.94 -18.30
CA GLN A 120 -9.66 2.46 -18.33
C GLN A 120 -10.03 3.18 -17.03
N ILE A 121 -9.66 2.62 -15.88
CA ILE A 121 -9.87 3.25 -14.57
C ILE A 121 -9.11 4.59 -14.50
N GLN A 122 -7.83 4.61 -14.90
CA GLN A 122 -7.01 5.83 -14.93
C GLN A 122 -7.61 6.90 -15.84
N ALA A 123 -8.07 6.51 -17.03
CA ALA A 123 -8.72 7.42 -17.97
C ALA A 123 -10.04 7.99 -17.39
N GLY A 124 -10.84 7.16 -16.73
CA GLY A 124 -12.07 7.60 -16.07
C GLY A 124 -11.81 8.61 -14.95
N ILE A 125 -10.78 8.39 -14.15
CA ILE A 125 -10.40 9.30 -13.06
C ILE A 125 -9.83 10.61 -13.60
N ALA A 126 -9.04 10.57 -14.68
CA ALA A 126 -8.58 11.77 -15.37
C ALA A 126 -9.73 12.61 -15.93
N ALA A 127 -10.83 11.98 -16.35
CA ALA A 127 -12.01 12.63 -16.89
C ALA A 127 -12.95 13.24 -15.83
N LEU A 128 -12.70 13.01 -14.53
CA LEU A 128 -13.52 13.59 -13.46
C LEU A 128 -13.26 15.10 -13.29
N PRO A 129 -14.28 15.85 -12.81
CA PRO A 129 -14.11 17.22 -12.34
C PRO A 129 -13.00 17.33 -11.28
N GLU A 130 -12.27 18.45 -11.29
CA GLU A 130 -11.11 18.68 -10.41
C GLU A 130 -11.34 18.34 -8.92
N PRO A 131 -12.48 18.74 -8.29
CA PRO A 131 -12.69 18.48 -6.87
C PRO A 131 -12.79 16.98 -6.56
N ASP A 132 -13.50 16.22 -7.39
CA ASP A 132 -13.73 14.78 -7.20
C ASP A 132 -12.45 13.99 -7.48
N ARG A 133 -11.70 14.41 -8.51
CA ARG A 133 -10.41 13.83 -8.85
C ARG A 133 -9.38 14.06 -7.75
N GLN A 134 -9.32 15.25 -7.16
CA GLN A 134 -8.41 15.54 -6.05
C GLN A 134 -8.71 14.69 -4.82
N VAL A 135 -9.99 14.50 -4.46
CA VAL A 135 -10.36 13.62 -3.35
C VAL A 135 -9.94 12.18 -3.61
N LEU A 136 -10.21 11.64 -4.80
CA LEU A 136 -9.82 10.27 -5.16
C LEU A 136 -8.29 10.10 -5.21
N LEU A 137 -7.57 11.08 -5.76
CA LEU A 137 -6.11 11.05 -5.79
C LEU A 137 -5.52 11.12 -4.37
N LEU A 138 -6.04 11.97 -3.50
CA LEU A 138 -5.52 12.15 -2.14
C LEU A 138 -5.82 10.96 -1.23
N PHE A 139 -6.93 10.25 -1.45
CA PHE A 139 -7.38 9.18 -0.54
C PHE A 139 -7.20 7.76 -1.08
N TYR A 140 -7.31 7.53 -2.39
CA TYR A 140 -7.45 6.18 -2.96
C TYR A 140 -6.37 5.79 -3.97
N MET A 141 -5.69 6.75 -4.60
CA MET A 141 -4.67 6.46 -5.63
C MET A 141 -3.26 6.99 -5.30
N ALA A 142 -3.10 7.66 -4.18
CA ALA A 142 -1.80 8.16 -3.72
C ALA A 142 -0.82 7.04 -3.45
#